data_AF-A0A7Y2X4E8-F1
#
_entry.id   AF-A0A7Y2X4E8-F1
#
_cell.length_a   1.000
_cell.length_b   1.000
_cell.length_c   1.000
_cell.angle_alpha   90.00
_cell.angle_beta   90.00
_cell.angle_gamma   90.00
#
_symmetry.space_group_name_H-M   'P 1'
#
loop_
_entity.id
_entity.type
_entity.pdbx_description
1 polymer ?
#
loop_
_entity_poly.entity_id
_entity_poly.type
_entity_poly.pdbx_seq_one_letter_code
_entity_poly.pdbx_strand_id
1 'polypeptide(L)'
;YMGDGAVRQGSLHETFNLAMLWQLPVVFVCENNGYAMGTSVKRTAHHEEIWKLGLGYEMPSAPVDGMDPKKVAEEMSKAIARARSGGGPTFLEMKTYRYRGHSMSDAQHYRTKEEVEEYKKIDPISQVKAIILEKKYATAEEIKEIDNRVKEKVKECEQFAEESAYPPVEQMYDVVYEQKDYPFIPHKL
;
A
#
# COMPACT_ATOMS: atom_id res chain seq x y z
N TYR A 1 -5.55 -2.48 -0.23
CA TYR A 1 -4.37 -2.21 0.61
C TYR A 1 -4.79 -1.28 1.74
N MET A 2 -4.28 -1.51 2.94
CA MET A 2 -4.49 -0.69 4.13
C MET A 2 -3.24 -0.73 5.02
N GLY A 3 -3.04 0.25 5.90
CA GLY A 3 -1.97 0.21 6.91
C GLY A 3 -2.40 -0.46 8.22
N ASP A 4 -1.43 -0.72 9.10
CA ASP A 4 -1.63 -1.32 10.42
C ASP A 4 -2.58 -0.54 11.36
N GLY A 5 -2.68 0.78 11.19
CA GLY A 5 -3.69 1.58 11.89
C GLY A 5 -5.10 1.43 11.33
N ALA A 6 -5.23 1.32 10.01
CA ALA A 6 -6.53 1.25 9.34
C ALA A 6 -7.25 -0.08 9.60
N VAL A 7 -6.49 -1.17 9.80
CA VAL A 7 -7.06 -2.48 10.12
C VAL A 7 -7.66 -2.59 11.52
N ARG A 8 -7.58 -1.53 12.32
CA ARG A 8 -8.24 -1.45 13.64
C ARG A 8 -9.64 -0.82 13.58
N GLN A 9 -10.07 -0.37 12.41
CA GLN A 9 -11.39 0.23 12.23
C GLN A 9 -12.48 -0.85 12.15
N GLY A 10 -13.64 -0.59 12.76
CA GLY A 10 -14.79 -1.52 12.75
C GLY A 10 -15.27 -1.85 11.32
N SER A 11 -15.14 -0.90 10.39
CA SER A 11 -15.48 -1.11 8.98
C SER A 11 -14.70 -2.26 8.33
N LEU A 12 -13.48 -2.56 8.81
CA LEU A 12 -12.74 -3.73 8.33
C LEU A 12 -13.48 -5.03 8.68
N HIS A 13 -13.91 -5.13 9.93
CA HIS A 13 -14.56 -6.31 10.47
C HIS A 13 -15.91 -6.58 9.78
N GLU A 14 -16.68 -5.53 9.54
CA GLU A 14 -17.91 -5.60 8.74
C GLU A 14 -17.62 -6.05 7.30
N THR A 15 -16.57 -5.50 6.69
CA THR A 15 -16.15 -5.85 5.33
C THR A 15 -15.69 -7.30 5.23
N PHE A 16 -14.88 -7.79 6.18
CA PHE A 16 -14.42 -9.18 6.21
C PHE A 16 -15.58 -10.16 6.33
N ASN A 17 -16.55 -9.86 7.20
CA ASN A 17 -17.75 -10.66 7.36
C ASN A 17 -18.53 -10.79 6.04
N LEU A 18 -18.82 -9.67 5.36
CA LEU A 18 -19.56 -9.67 4.10
C LEU A 18 -18.76 -10.32 2.96
N ALA A 19 -17.45 -10.06 2.88
CA ALA A 19 -16.60 -10.65 1.85
C ALA A 19 -16.52 -12.17 1.98
N MET A 20 -16.44 -12.71 3.20
CA MET A 20 -16.51 -14.16 3.44
C MET A 20 -17.90 -14.71 3.16
N LEU A 21 -18.97 -14.06 3.64
CA LEU A 21 -20.35 -14.49 3.41
C LEU A 21 -20.68 -14.63 1.92
N TRP A 22 -20.24 -13.67 1.11
CA TRP A 22 -20.52 -13.63 -0.33
C TRP A 22 -19.42 -14.27 -1.19
N GLN A 23 -18.37 -14.82 -0.56
CA GLN A 23 -17.22 -15.41 -1.25
C GLN A 23 -16.63 -14.48 -2.32
N LEU A 24 -16.46 -13.20 -1.97
CA LEU A 24 -15.99 -12.19 -2.92
C LEU A 24 -14.53 -12.47 -3.37
N PRO A 25 -14.19 -12.23 -4.65
CA PRO A 25 -12.85 -12.44 -5.17
C PRO A 25 -11.91 -11.26 -4.80
N VAL A 26 -11.58 -11.12 -3.52
CA VAL A 26 -10.81 -9.98 -2.98
C VAL A 26 -9.57 -10.45 -2.20
N VAL A 27 -8.43 -9.81 -2.46
CA VAL A 27 -7.23 -9.95 -1.63
C VAL A 27 -7.07 -8.70 -0.78
N PHE A 28 -7.25 -8.84 0.53
CA PHE A 28 -6.98 -7.79 1.49
C PHE A 28 -5.51 -7.82 1.88
N VAL A 29 -4.85 -6.67 1.82
CA VAL A 29 -3.42 -6.54 2.13
C VAL A 29 -3.23 -5.46 3.18
N CYS A 30 -2.69 -5.84 4.33
CA CYS A 30 -2.23 -4.92 5.35
C CYS A 30 -0.72 -4.67 5.17
N GLU A 31 -0.33 -3.44 4.85
CA GLU A 31 1.06 -2.99 4.87
C GLU A 31 1.41 -2.57 6.29
N ASN A 32 1.86 -3.52 7.09
CA ASN A 32 2.27 -3.28 8.47
C ASN A 32 3.69 -2.72 8.49
N ASN A 33 3.80 -1.40 8.65
CA ASN A 33 5.10 -0.71 8.80
C ASN A 33 5.51 -0.50 10.27
N GLY A 34 4.74 -1.04 11.21
CA GLY A 34 4.94 -0.94 12.64
C GLY A 34 4.28 0.26 13.32
N TYR A 35 3.80 1.25 12.55
CA TYR A 35 3.32 2.53 13.09
C TYR A 35 2.13 3.15 12.34
N ALA A 36 1.05 3.39 13.08
CA ALA A 36 -0.07 4.24 12.68
C ALA A 36 0.24 5.70 13.04
N MET A 37 0.74 6.48 12.06
CA MET A 37 1.38 7.78 12.30
C MET A 37 2.57 7.62 13.26
N GLY A 38 2.35 7.84 14.56
CA GLY A 38 3.32 7.63 15.63
C GLY A 38 2.91 6.59 16.70
N THR A 39 1.75 5.95 16.53
CA THR A 39 1.29 4.90 17.45
C THR A 39 1.82 3.56 16.98
N SER A 40 2.73 2.95 17.75
CA SER A 40 3.25 1.62 17.47
C SER A 40 2.14 0.56 17.51
N VAL A 41 2.19 -0.43 16.61
CA VAL A 41 1.27 -1.59 16.59
C VAL A 41 1.11 -2.24 17.97
N LYS A 42 2.19 -2.33 18.75
CA LYS A 42 2.20 -2.90 20.11
C LYS A 42 1.24 -2.20 21.08
N ARG A 43 0.87 -0.96 20.77
CA ARG A 43 -0.01 -0.11 21.60
C ARG A 43 -1.44 -0.05 21.08
N THR A 44 -1.74 -0.74 19.97
CA THR A 44 -3.05 -0.63 19.27
C THR A 44 -4.02 -1.76 19.59
N ALA A 45 -3.54 -2.91 20.06
CA ALA A 45 -4.37 -4.05 20.44
C ALA A 45 -3.61 -4.99 21.38
N HIS A 46 -4.34 -5.94 21.99
CA HIS A 46 -3.72 -6.98 22.81
C HIS A 46 -2.86 -7.95 22.00
N HIS A 47 -3.16 -8.15 20.72
CA HIS A 47 -2.36 -8.96 19.80
C HIS A 47 -1.62 -8.07 18.78
N GLU A 48 -0.34 -8.40 18.55
CA GLU A 48 0.52 -7.67 17.61
C GLU A 48 0.45 -8.25 16.19
N GLU A 49 0.18 -9.55 16.07
CA GLU A 49 0.05 -10.20 14.77
C GLU A 49 -1.29 -9.85 14.13
N ILE A 50 -1.23 -9.00 13.10
CA ILE A 50 -2.42 -8.45 12.45
C ILE A 50 -3.09 -9.50 11.57
N TRP A 51 -2.32 -10.35 10.87
CA TRP A 51 -2.87 -11.39 10.00
C TRP A 51 -3.93 -12.28 10.69
N LYS A 52 -3.79 -12.48 12.01
CA LYS A 52 -4.73 -13.27 12.83
C LYS A 52 -6.15 -12.71 12.87
N LEU A 53 -6.37 -11.45 12.49
CA LEU A 53 -7.72 -10.88 12.34
C LEU A 53 -8.57 -11.68 11.34
N GLY A 54 -7.96 -12.25 10.29
CA GLY A 54 -8.66 -13.08 9.31
C GLY A 54 -9.21 -14.38 9.90
N LEU A 55 -8.55 -14.94 10.92
CA LEU A 55 -8.94 -16.21 11.53
C LEU A 55 -10.33 -16.16 12.17
N GLY A 56 -10.74 -15.01 12.71
CA GLY A 56 -12.07 -14.82 13.29
C GLY A 56 -13.22 -14.93 12.28
N TYR A 57 -12.91 -14.90 10.99
CA TYR A 57 -13.87 -15.01 9.88
C TYR A 57 -13.69 -16.29 9.06
N GLU A 58 -12.85 -17.22 9.54
CA GLU A 58 -12.44 -18.41 8.78
C GLU A 58 -11.81 -18.04 7.41
N MET A 59 -11.25 -16.83 7.30
CA MET A 59 -10.61 -16.34 6.09
C MET A 59 -9.16 -16.83 6.05
N PRO A 60 -8.70 -17.42 4.93
CA PRO A 60 -7.29 -17.70 4.73
C PRO A 60 -6.46 -16.43 4.94
N SER A 61 -5.49 -16.51 5.86
CA SER A 61 -4.67 -15.36 6.22
C SER A 61 -3.26 -15.77 6.63
N ALA A 62 -2.28 -14.93 6.32
CA ALA A 62 -0.88 -15.21 6.64
C ALA A 62 -0.04 -13.93 6.81
N PRO A 63 1.02 -13.98 7.64
CA PRO A 63 2.08 -12.99 7.59
C PRO A 63 2.98 -13.24 6.38
N VAL A 64 3.44 -12.17 5.75
CA VAL A 64 4.36 -12.18 4.62
C VAL A 64 5.49 -11.24 4.94
N ASP A 65 6.72 -11.65 4.67
CA ASP A 65 7.87 -10.75 4.70
C ASP A 65 7.74 -9.74 3.54
N GLY A 66 7.30 -8.53 3.87
CA GLY A 66 7.12 -7.44 2.92
C GLY A 66 8.44 -6.79 2.50
N MET A 67 9.57 -7.18 3.10
CA MET A 67 10.92 -6.77 2.72
C MET A 67 11.58 -7.76 1.74
N ASP A 68 10.93 -8.89 1.43
CA ASP A 68 11.35 -9.86 0.41
C ASP A 68 10.35 -9.87 -0.77
N PRO A 69 10.68 -9.22 -1.91
CA PRO A 69 9.79 -9.16 -3.07
C PRO A 69 9.42 -10.53 -3.66
N LYS A 70 10.26 -11.55 -3.49
CA LYS A 70 9.95 -12.91 -3.94
C LYS A 70 8.85 -13.52 -3.07
N LYS A 71 8.94 -13.36 -1.74
CA LYS A 71 7.91 -13.83 -0.81
C LYS A 71 6.58 -13.13 -1.04
N VAL A 72 6.62 -11.81 -1.27
CA VAL A 72 5.43 -11.04 -1.67
C VAL A 72 4.81 -11.61 -2.94
N ALA A 73 5.60 -11.84 -3.99
CA ALA A 73 5.09 -12.38 -5.25
C ALA A 73 4.50 -13.80 -5.10
N GLU A 74 5.15 -14.68 -4.32
CA GLU A 74 4.68 -16.04 -4.03
C GLU A 74 3.30 -16.03 -3.35
N GLU A 75 3.15 -15.27 -2.27
CA GLU A 75 1.90 -15.25 -1.48
C GLU A 75 0.78 -14.49 -2.18
N MET A 76 1.08 -13.36 -2.85
CA MET A 76 0.11 -12.64 -3.66
C MET A 76 -0.40 -13.51 -4.81
N SER A 77 0.47 -14.27 -5.48
CA SER A 77 0.05 -15.16 -6.57
C SER A 77 -0.94 -16.22 -6.10
N LYS A 78 -0.70 -16.84 -4.94
CA LYS A 78 -1.62 -17.82 -4.33
C LYS A 78 -2.96 -17.18 -3.99
N ALA A 79 -2.95 -16.03 -3.32
CA ALA A 79 -4.16 -15.32 -2.91
C ALA A 79 -5.00 -14.87 -4.12
N ILE A 80 -4.35 -14.31 -5.15
CA ILE A 80 -5.00 -13.88 -6.40
C ILE A 80 -5.58 -15.08 -7.14
N ALA A 81 -4.83 -16.18 -7.27
CA ALA A 81 -5.32 -17.39 -7.93
C ALA A 81 -6.59 -17.93 -7.23
N ARG A 82 -6.56 -17.98 -5.89
CA ARG A 82 -7.71 -18.39 -5.07
C ARG A 82 -8.92 -17.48 -5.29
N ALA A 83 -8.73 -16.17 -5.21
CA ALA A 83 -9.81 -15.22 -5.43
C ALA A 83 -10.44 -15.39 -6.82
N ARG A 84 -9.61 -15.52 -7.86
CA ARG A 84 -10.06 -15.71 -9.25
C ARG A 84 -10.76 -17.04 -9.50
N SER A 85 -10.40 -18.10 -8.79
CA SER A 85 -11.04 -19.42 -8.91
C SER A 85 -12.35 -19.53 -8.11
N GLY A 86 -12.86 -18.43 -7.55
CA GLY A 86 -14.07 -18.45 -6.71
C GLY A 86 -13.84 -19.03 -5.31
N GLY A 87 -12.59 -19.10 -4.86
CA GLY A 87 -12.27 -19.53 -3.49
C GLY A 87 -12.54 -18.46 -2.43
N GLY A 88 -13.14 -17.32 -2.79
CA GLY A 88 -13.38 -16.23 -1.85
C GLY A 88 -12.11 -15.48 -1.45
N PRO A 89 -12.18 -14.66 -0.39
CA PRO A 89 -11.14 -13.69 -0.08
C PRO A 89 -9.94 -14.28 0.67
N THR A 90 -8.87 -13.50 0.75
CA THR A 90 -7.65 -13.81 1.53
C THR A 90 -7.12 -12.54 2.18
N PHE A 91 -6.57 -12.64 3.39
CA PHE A 91 -5.97 -11.53 4.12
C PHE A 91 -4.47 -11.73 4.36
N LEU A 92 -3.63 -10.86 3.80
CA LEU A 92 -2.17 -10.93 3.96
C LEU A 92 -1.66 -9.74 4.76
N GLU A 93 -0.84 -9.99 5.78
CA GLU A 93 -0.08 -8.96 6.49
C GLU A 93 1.33 -8.88 5.92
N MET A 94 1.61 -7.86 5.14
CA MET A 94 2.94 -7.53 4.64
C MET A 94 3.71 -6.80 5.74
N LYS A 95 4.64 -7.51 6.39
CA LYS A 95 5.54 -6.92 7.39
C LYS A 95 6.64 -6.15 6.69
N THR A 96 6.60 -4.83 6.78
CA THR A 96 7.48 -3.92 6.04
C THR A 96 7.90 -2.76 6.95
N TYR A 97 8.51 -1.71 6.39
CA TYR A 97 8.96 -0.57 7.17
C TYR A 97 8.94 0.74 6.39
N ARG A 98 8.49 1.83 7.04
CA ARG A 98 8.46 3.18 6.45
C ARG A 98 9.71 3.96 6.85
N TYR A 99 10.65 4.18 5.94
CA TYR A 99 11.91 4.87 6.29
C TYR A 99 11.77 6.36 6.66
N ARG A 100 10.76 7.05 6.11
CA ARG A 100 10.50 8.47 6.37
C ARG A 100 9.36 8.66 7.37
N GLY A 101 9.14 9.90 7.79
CA GLY A 101 8.01 10.28 8.63
C GLY A 101 6.67 9.93 7.99
N HIS A 102 5.61 9.95 8.79
CA HIS A 102 4.26 9.72 8.31
C HIS A 102 3.85 10.69 7.20
N SER A 103 4.30 11.93 7.33
CA SER A 103 4.16 12.98 6.35
C SER A 103 5.43 13.82 6.30
N MET A 104 5.49 14.79 5.39
CA MET A 104 6.61 15.74 5.29
C MET A 104 6.83 16.56 6.57
N SER A 105 5.81 16.71 7.41
CA SER A 105 5.88 17.47 8.68
C SER A 105 6.15 16.61 9.91
N ASP A 106 6.24 15.29 9.77
CA ASP A 106 6.42 14.38 10.91
C ASP A 106 7.90 14.23 11.32
N ALA A 107 8.19 14.68 12.55
CA ALA A 107 9.51 14.65 13.17
C ALA A 107 9.94 13.27 13.72
N GLN A 108 9.07 12.26 13.73
CA GLN A 108 9.40 10.84 14.02
C GLN A 108 9.90 10.54 15.45
N HIS A 109 9.46 11.29 16.47
CA HIS A 109 9.91 11.11 17.86
C HIS A 109 9.51 9.78 18.53
N TYR A 110 8.75 8.93 17.85
CA TYR A 110 8.19 7.68 18.38
C TYR A 110 9.00 6.42 18.02
N ARG A 111 10.16 6.58 17.38
CA ARG A 111 11.06 5.49 16.97
C ARG A 111 12.51 5.96 16.98
N THR A 112 13.44 5.02 17.02
CA THR A 112 14.87 5.35 17.07
C THR A 112 15.48 5.40 15.68
N LYS A 113 16.64 6.08 15.54
CA LYS A 113 17.38 6.08 14.28
C LYS A 113 17.96 4.69 14.01
N GLU A 114 18.38 4.01 15.06
CA GLU A 114 18.96 2.66 15.03
C GLU A 114 17.97 1.64 14.46
N GLU A 115 16.70 1.72 14.86
CA GLU A 115 15.63 0.89 14.30
C GLU A 115 15.49 1.09 12.78
N VAL A 116 15.48 2.36 12.33
CA VAL A 116 15.39 2.69 10.91
C VAL A 116 16.59 2.16 10.13
N GLU A 117 17.80 2.32 10.67
CA GLU A 117 19.02 1.83 10.02
C GLU A 117 19.08 0.30 9.94
N GLU A 118 18.51 -0.42 10.91
CA GLU A 118 18.41 -1.89 10.84
C GLU A 118 17.54 -2.33 9.66
N TYR A 119 16.36 -1.72 9.48
CA TYR A 119 15.48 -2.04 8.34
C TYR A 119 16.04 -1.62 6.98
N LYS A 120 16.95 -0.64 6.92
CA LYS A 120 17.64 -0.27 5.67
C LYS A 120 18.63 -1.33 5.21
N LYS A 121 19.18 -2.16 6.11
CA LYS A 121 20.08 -3.27 5.74
C LYS A 121 19.37 -4.34 4.93
N ILE A 122 18.07 -4.47 5.10
CA ILE A 122 17.19 -5.40 4.38
C ILE A 122 16.32 -4.68 3.36
N ASP A 123 16.76 -3.55 2.81
CA ASP A 123 16.01 -2.82 1.77
C ASP A 123 15.70 -3.72 0.55
N PRO A 124 14.41 -3.92 0.20
CA PRO A 124 14.01 -4.80 -0.89
C PRO A 124 14.60 -4.39 -2.24
N ILE A 125 14.83 -3.09 -2.48
CA ILE A 125 15.42 -2.61 -3.74
C ILE A 125 16.89 -3.04 -3.83
N SER A 126 17.64 -2.83 -2.75
CA SER A 126 19.04 -3.24 -2.66
C SER A 126 19.21 -4.76 -2.78
N GLN A 127 18.32 -5.54 -2.16
CA GLN A 127 18.31 -7.00 -2.28
C GLN A 127 18.06 -7.47 -3.73
N VAL A 128 17.04 -6.92 -4.40
CA VAL A 128 16.73 -7.27 -5.79
C VAL A 128 17.87 -6.87 -6.72
N LYS A 129 18.46 -5.68 -6.53
CA LYS A 129 19.63 -5.23 -7.30
C LYS A 129 20.81 -6.19 -7.17
N ALA A 130 21.10 -6.66 -5.95
CA ALA A 130 22.16 -7.63 -5.72
C ALA A 130 21.91 -8.94 -6.49
N ILE A 131 20.67 -9.45 -6.46
CA ILE A 131 20.27 -10.67 -7.19
C ILE A 131 20.44 -10.48 -8.71
N ILE A 132 20.00 -9.34 -9.26
CA ILE A 132 20.12 -9.04 -10.70
C ILE A 132 21.58 -9.09 -11.15
N LEU A 133 22.48 -8.49 -10.37
CA LEU A 133 23.92 -8.45 -10.68
C LEU A 133 24.57 -9.82 -10.50
N GLU A 134 24.27 -10.53 -9.41
CA GLU A 134 24.78 -11.88 -9.14
C GLU A 134 24.38 -12.88 -10.24
N LYS A 135 23.10 -12.83 -10.66
CA LYS A 135 22.56 -13.70 -11.72
C LYS A 135 22.84 -13.19 -13.13
N LYS A 136 23.48 -12.02 -13.27
CA LYS A 136 23.80 -11.38 -14.55
C LYS A 136 22.56 -11.18 -15.42
N TYR A 137 21.42 -10.84 -14.81
CA TYR A 137 20.21 -10.45 -15.55
C TYR A 137 20.33 -9.05 -16.16
N ALA A 138 21.19 -8.21 -15.59
CA ALA A 138 21.62 -6.93 -16.15
C ALA A 138 22.99 -6.54 -15.58
N THR A 139 23.69 -5.69 -16.31
CA THR A 139 24.95 -5.04 -15.93
C THR A 139 24.69 -3.81 -15.06
N ALA A 140 25.75 -3.29 -14.41
CA ALA A 140 25.64 -2.06 -13.62
C ALA A 140 25.29 -0.85 -14.49
N GLU A 141 25.80 -0.84 -15.73
CA GLU A 141 25.55 0.18 -16.75
C GLU A 141 24.08 0.17 -17.17
N GLU A 142 23.50 -0.99 -17.49
CA GLU A 142 22.08 -1.11 -17.84
C GLU A 142 21.17 -0.67 -16.68
N ILE A 143 21.51 -1.02 -15.43
CA ILE A 143 20.75 -0.55 -14.26
C ILE A 143 20.82 0.98 -14.14
N LYS A 144 21.99 1.57 -14.38
CA LYS A 144 22.16 3.03 -14.36
C LYS A 144 21.36 3.72 -15.48
N GLU A 145 21.27 3.10 -16.65
CA GLU A 145 20.40 3.59 -17.74
C GLU A 145 18.92 3.56 -17.33
N ILE A 146 18.47 2.50 -16.66
CA ILE A 146 17.11 2.42 -16.10
C ILE A 146 16.88 3.54 -15.08
N ASP A 147 17.80 3.75 -14.14
CA ASP A 147 17.70 4.80 -13.12
C ASP A 147 17.59 6.19 -13.76
N ASN A 148 18.39 6.48 -14.79
CA ASN A 148 18.35 7.74 -15.51
C ASN A 148 17.02 7.91 -16.24
N ARG A 149 16.53 6.87 -16.92
CA ARG A 149 15.23 6.92 -17.61
C ARG A 149 14.08 7.17 -16.66
N VAL A 150 14.08 6.55 -15.48
CA VAL A 150 13.05 6.78 -14.45
C VAL A 150 13.13 8.21 -13.92
N LYS A 151 14.33 8.75 -13.68
CA LYS A 151 14.51 10.16 -13.25
C LYS A 151 13.96 11.16 -14.27
N GLU A 152 14.30 10.98 -15.54
CA GLU A 152 13.74 11.84 -16.59
C GLU A 152 12.22 11.72 -16.65
N LYS A 153 11.68 10.51 -16.49
CA LYS A 153 10.22 10.32 -16.48
C LYS A 153 9.53 11.03 -15.30
N VAL A 154 10.13 10.99 -14.11
CA VAL A 154 9.61 11.72 -12.94
C VAL A 154 9.64 13.23 -13.19
N LYS A 155 10.72 13.75 -13.77
CA LYS A 155 10.84 15.17 -14.13
C LYS A 155 9.79 15.59 -15.16
N GLU A 156 9.51 14.77 -16.17
CA GLU A 156 8.41 15.01 -17.11
C GLU A 156 7.06 15.09 -16.39
N CYS A 157 6.80 14.20 -15.41
CA CYS A 157 5.56 14.22 -14.64
C CYS A 157 5.44 15.47 -13.75
N GLU A 158 6.54 15.89 -13.12
CA GLU A 158 6.59 17.14 -12.34
C GLU A 158 6.29 18.36 -13.21
N GLN A 159 6.97 18.49 -14.35
CA GLN A 159 6.75 19.58 -15.30
C GLN A 159 5.30 19.59 -15.81
N PHE A 160 4.76 18.43 -16.20
CA PHE A 160 3.37 18.33 -16.62
C PHE A 160 2.39 18.79 -15.52
N ALA A 161 2.65 18.43 -14.26
CA ALA A 161 1.80 18.83 -13.15
C ALA A 161 1.89 20.34 -12.86
N GLU A 162 3.07 20.94 -12.96
CA GLU A 162 3.29 22.38 -12.75
C GLU A 162 2.71 23.24 -13.89
N GLU A 163 2.81 22.77 -15.14
CA GLU A 163 2.32 23.48 -16.32
C GLU A 163 0.82 23.26 -16.59
N SER A 164 0.21 22.27 -15.93
CA SER A 164 -1.22 22.00 -16.05
C SER A 164 -2.04 23.17 -15.52
N ALA A 165 -3.04 23.60 -16.29
CA ALA A 165 -3.98 24.61 -15.83
C ALA A 165 -4.74 24.12 -14.59
N TYR A 166 -5.01 25.04 -13.66
CA TYR A 166 -5.93 24.76 -12.57
C TYR A 166 -7.31 24.37 -13.12
N PRO A 167 -8.04 23.47 -12.42
CA PRO A 167 -9.40 23.16 -12.80
C PRO A 167 -10.27 24.43 -12.75
N PRO A 168 -11.23 24.58 -13.68
CA PRO A 168 -12.19 25.69 -13.63
C PRO A 168 -13.01 25.62 -12.34
N VAL A 169 -13.40 26.79 -11.79
CA VAL A 169 -14.11 26.89 -10.50
C VAL A 169 -15.44 26.13 -10.54
N GLU A 170 -16.07 26.08 -11.72
CA GLU A 170 -17.30 25.36 -12.02
C GLU A 170 -17.21 23.86 -11.69
N GLN A 171 -16.01 23.27 -11.85
CA GLN A 171 -15.78 21.86 -11.56
C GLN A 171 -16.03 21.50 -10.09
N MET A 172 -15.91 22.46 -9.16
CA MET A 172 -16.25 22.28 -7.75
C MET A 172 -17.71 21.83 -7.56
N TYR A 173 -18.62 22.26 -8.43
CA TYR A 173 -20.04 21.92 -8.37
C TYR A 173 -20.40 20.76 -9.30
N ASP A 174 -19.72 20.66 -10.44
CA ASP A 174 -20.08 19.72 -11.50
C ASP A 174 -19.86 18.25 -11.12
N VAL A 175 -18.97 17.99 -10.14
CA VAL A 175 -18.61 16.63 -9.69
C VAL A 175 -19.41 16.15 -8.48
N VAL A 176 -20.42 16.91 -8.03
CA VAL A 176 -21.25 16.54 -6.87
C VAL A 176 -22.43 15.65 -7.25
N TYR A 177 -23.12 15.99 -8.36
CA TYR A 177 -24.27 15.25 -8.85
C TYR A 177 -24.14 14.99 -10.35
N GLU A 178 -24.61 13.82 -10.79
CA GLU A 178 -24.69 13.47 -12.23
C GLU A 178 -25.69 14.35 -12.99
N GLN A 179 -26.72 14.86 -12.29
CA GLN A 179 -27.78 15.65 -12.89
C GLN A 179 -27.23 16.86 -13.66
N LYS A 180 -27.61 16.92 -14.95
CA LYS A 180 -27.15 17.96 -15.88
C LYS A 180 -27.81 19.32 -15.60
N ASP A 181 -29.09 19.31 -15.26
CA ASP A 181 -29.95 20.48 -15.03
C ASP A 181 -30.20 20.71 -13.53
N TYR A 182 -29.14 20.59 -12.71
CA TYR A 182 -29.28 20.70 -11.26
C TYR A 182 -29.67 22.14 -10.87
N PRO A 183 -30.89 22.37 -10.34
CA PRO A 183 -31.50 23.69 -10.29
C PRO A 183 -30.87 24.66 -9.28
N PHE A 184 -29.91 24.18 -8.48
CA PHE A 184 -29.20 24.94 -7.46
C PHE A 184 -27.78 25.35 -7.88
N ILE A 185 -27.37 25.08 -9.13
CA ILE A 185 -26.06 25.44 -9.68
C ILE A 185 -26.26 26.44 -10.84
N PRO A 186 -26.04 27.75 -10.62
CA PRO A 186 -26.39 28.79 -11.60
C PRO A 186 -25.71 28.69 -12.97
N HIS A 187 -24.49 28.15 -13.07
CA HIS A 187 -23.78 28.03 -14.35
C HIS A 187 -24.21 26.80 -15.18
N LYS A 188 -25.05 25.92 -14.61
CA LYS A 188 -25.67 24.80 -15.32
C LYS A 188 -27.10 25.12 -15.82
N LEU A 189 -27.62 26.31 -15.51
CA LEU A 189 -28.92 26.80 -15.98
C LEU A 189 -28.81 27.48 -17.36
#